data_AF-A0A924PCA2-F1
#
_entry.id   AF-A0A924PCA2-F1
#
_cell.length_a   1.000
_cell.length_b   1.000
_cell.length_c   1.000
_cell.angle_alpha   90.00
_cell.angle_beta   90.00
_cell.angle_gamma   90.00
#
_symmetry.space_group_name_H-M   'P 1'
#
loop_
_entity.id
_entity.type
_entity.pdbx_description
1 polymer ?
#
loop_
_entity_poly.entity_id
_entity_poly.type
_entity_poly.pdbx_seq_one_letter_code
_entity_poly.pdbx_strand_id
1 'polypeptide(L)'
;MTVYLNGKSGDAVKAFQLFNDTFPRSTYRFRAKYWLARSYQKEKNTEQAKKLLSEIYRDSPLTYYGLLSSLELGTPIAKRFSAEVPEVAEIDPYVTPVEAIRLRRAQKLIAADLGEFATLDLKELKARDSATNEYLLYLAALNSEAGNHVGAFGLLSELIARGYEGIYSSFGLKLVFPVVQQELIKKNSAAIDLDPILALSLMKQESAFDAIVHSSSGASGLMQLMPTTAVDTEPTVKRSLLLDPDTNIRVGTKYLKKMLNRYDGNVAMALAAYNAGPGAVDRWIREGKAKLGLLEFIEAIPFKETREYVGSILRNYYWYTQKIKGETIPDLSRFWVNPKNMSVPSAPAPGPSAEPATPGVPAPVAPDTAPEIQGPRPRANPSDSPTTQSTVPSAGQE
;
A
#
# COMPACT_ATOMS: atom_id res chain seq x y z
N MET A 1 20.73 6.34 1.31
CA MET A 1 20.35 6.41 2.74
C MET A 1 21.55 6.33 3.69
N THR A 2 22.46 5.36 3.56
CA THR A 2 23.64 5.22 4.45
C THR A 2 24.45 6.52 4.63
N VAL A 3 24.71 7.24 3.52
CA VAL A 3 25.41 8.54 3.55
C VAL A 3 24.70 9.57 4.44
N TYR A 4 23.36 9.64 4.35
CA TYR A 4 22.53 10.53 5.17
C TYR A 4 22.56 10.16 6.65
N LEU A 5 22.43 8.87 6.96
CA LEU A 5 22.43 8.36 8.34
C LEU A 5 23.77 8.57 9.03
N ASN A 6 24.88 8.54 8.29
CA ASN A 6 26.22 8.82 8.80
C ASN A 6 26.51 10.32 9.01
N GLY A 7 25.51 11.20 8.87
CA GLY A 7 25.64 12.64 9.13
C GLY A 7 26.37 13.43 8.04
N LYS A 8 26.69 12.81 6.89
CA LYS A 8 27.36 13.47 5.77
C LYS A 8 26.34 14.14 4.84
N SER A 9 25.69 15.22 5.30
CA SER A 9 24.56 15.83 4.59
C SER A 9 24.94 16.40 3.21
N GLY A 10 26.11 17.02 3.05
CA GLY A 10 26.60 17.47 1.74
C GLY A 10 26.81 16.33 0.72
N ASP A 11 27.33 15.18 1.16
CA ASP A 11 27.47 13.99 0.30
C ASP A 11 26.09 13.37 0.00
N ALA A 12 25.16 13.42 0.96
CA ALA A 12 23.80 12.96 0.75
C ALA A 12 23.06 13.81 -0.29
N VAL A 13 23.24 15.14 -0.26
CA VAL A 13 22.71 16.05 -1.30
C VAL A 13 23.21 15.61 -2.68
N LYS A 14 24.52 15.45 -2.87
CA LYS A 14 25.11 15.04 -4.15
C LYS A 14 24.55 13.69 -4.63
N ALA A 15 24.48 12.70 -3.74
CA ALA A 15 24.02 11.36 -4.08
C ALA A 15 22.53 11.31 -4.48
N PHE A 16 21.65 11.98 -3.73
CA PHE A 16 20.22 12.00 -4.04
C PHE A 16 19.90 12.89 -5.25
N GLN A 17 20.63 13.98 -5.45
CA GLN A 17 20.51 14.81 -6.65
C GLN A 17 20.87 13.98 -7.89
N LEU A 18 22.04 13.32 -7.88
CA LEU A 18 22.48 12.45 -8.97
C LEU A 18 21.44 11.36 -9.28
N PHE A 19 20.86 10.73 -8.26
CA PHE A 19 19.82 9.71 -8.46
C PHE A 19 18.58 10.29 -9.17
N ASN A 20 18.08 11.44 -8.71
CA ASN A 20 16.88 12.05 -9.30
C ASN A 20 17.11 12.54 -10.74
N ASP A 21 18.31 13.05 -11.03
CA ASP A 21 18.68 13.51 -12.37
C ASP A 21 18.88 12.34 -13.34
N THR A 22 19.48 11.24 -12.86
CA THR A 22 19.74 10.03 -13.68
C THR A 22 18.49 9.19 -13.88
N PHE A 23 17.62 9.09 -12.86
CA PHE A 23 16.45 8.21 -12.86
C PHE A 23 15.14 8.96 -12.56
N PRO A 24 14.77 9.98 -13.35
CA PRO A 24 13.62 10.84 -13.05
C PRO A 24 12.27 10.11 -13.08
N ARG A 25 12.20 8.95 -13.74
CA ARG A 25 11.01 8.08 -13.83
C ARG A 25 11.01 6.91 -12.84
N SER A 26 12.04 6.81 -11.98
CA SER A 26 12.11 5.73 -11.00
C SER A 26 10.89 5.74 -10.08
N THR A 27 10.45 4.54 -9.71
CA THR A 27 9.49 4.30 -8.63
C THR A 27 9.96 4.89 -7.29
N TYR A 28 11.27 5.08 -7.09
CA TYR A 28 11.85 5.66 -5.88
C TYR A 28 12.07 7.17 -5.94
N ARG A 29 11.67 7.85 -7.03
CA ARG A 29 11.94 9.29 -7.21
C ARG A 29 11.43 10.14 -6.05
N PHE A 30 10.22 9.87 -5.54
CA PHE A 30 9.65 10.66 -4.43
C PHE A 30 10.36 10.41 -3.10
N ARG A 31 10.79 9.16 -2.85
CA ARG A 31 11.67 8.83 -1.72
C ARG A 31 13.00 9.59 -1.82
N ALA A 32 13.64 9.56 -2.99
CA ALA A 32 14.91 10.23 -3.21
C ALA A 32 14.78 11.75 -3.09
N LYS A 33 13.74 12.37 -3.69
CA LYS A 33 13.42 13.79 -3.52
C LYS A 33 13.17 14.17 -2.06
N TYR A 34 12.44 13.34 -1.31
CA TYR A 34 12.16 13.60 0.10
C TYR A 34 13.45 13.62 0.92
N TRP A 35 14.31 12.61 0.77
CA TRP A 35 15.58 12.57 1.48
C TRP A 35 16.60 13.61 1.00
N LEU A 36 16.51 14.04 -0.26
CA LEU A 36 17.23 15.22 -0.76
C LEU A 36 16.77 16.49 -0.05
N ALA A 37 15.45 16.70 0.10
CA ALA A 37 14.91 17.83 0.85
C ALA A 37 15.38 17.82 2.32
N ARG A 38 15.31 16.65 2.98
CA ARG A 38 15.84 16.46 4.35
C ARG A 38 17.36 16.71 4.43
N SER A 39 18.11 16.42 3.37
CA SER A 39 19.55 16.70 3.29
C SER A 39 19.80 18.21 3.16
N TYR A 40 19.04 18.90 2.32
CA TYR A 40 19.10 20.37 2.21
C TYR A 40 18.73 21.08 3.52
N GLN A 41 17.74 20.58 4.27
CA GLN A 41 17.42 21.11 5.61
C GLN A 41 18.61 21.00 6.56
N LYS A 42 19.33 19.87 6.57
CA LYS A 42 20.55 19.70 7.39
C LYS A 42 21.66 20.67 6.98
N GLU A 43 21.77 20.96 5.68
CA GLU A 43 22.66 21.99 5.12
C GLU A 43 22.13 23.43 5.26
N LYS A 44 21.01 23.64 5.97
CA LYS A 44 20.34 24.94 6.15
C LYS A 44 19.88 25.61 4.85
N ASN A 45 19.75 24.85 3.76
CA ASN A 45 19.20 25.31 2.48
C ASN A 45 17.68 25.11 2.46
N THR A 46 16.96 26.00 3.14
CA THR A 46 15.51 25.90 3.32
C THR A 46 14.73 26.08 2.03
N GLU A 47 15.22 26.90 1.10
CA GLU A 47 14.54 27.16 -0.18
C GLU A 47 14.48 25.91 -1.06
N GLN A 48 15.61 25.22 -1.26
CA GLN A 48 15.63 23.99 -2.05
C GLN A 48 14.84 22.86 -1.38
N ALA A 49 14.92 22.75 -0.05
CA ALA A 49 14.12 21.80 0.69
C ALA A 49 12.62 22.04 0.49
N LYS A 50 12.15 23.28 0.67
CA LYS A 50 10.74 23.65 0.52
C LYS A 50 10.23 23.43 -0.91
N LYS A 51 11.05 23.75 -1.91
CA LYS A 51 10.74 23.48 -3.32
C LYS A 51 10.47 21.99 -3.56
N LEU A 52 11.40 21.12 -3.15
CA LEU A 52 11.26 19.67 -3.32
C LEU A 52 10.06 19.10 -2.57
N LEU A 53 9.83 19.52 -1.32
CA LEU A 53 8.65 19.09 -0.55
C LEU A 53 7.35 19.52 -1.25
N SER A 54 7.31 20.72 -1.84
CA SER A 54 6.14 21.22 -2.56
C SER A 54 5.87 20.44 -3.86
N GLU A 55 6.92 20.02 -4.57
CA GLU A 55 6.78 19.13 -5.73
C GLU A 55 6.20 17.77 -5.32
N ILE A 56 6.73 17.14 -4.26
CA ILE A 56 6.25 15.84 -3.78
C ILE A 56 4.78 15.95 -3.31
N TYR A 57 4.45 17.00 -2.57
CA TYR A 57 3.09 17.30 -2.11
C TYR A 57 2.08 17.42 -3.28
N ARG A 58 2.48 18.07 -4.37
CA ARG A 58 1.65 18.25 -5.56
C ARG A 58 1.48 16.94 -6.33
N ASP A 59 2.58 16.22 -6.55
CA ASP A 59 2.69 15.15 -7.56
C ASP A 59 2.43 13.73 -7.00
N SER A 60 2.34 13.57 -5.67
CA SER A 60 2.21 12.25 -5.06
C SER A 60 1.29 12.20 -3.81
N PRO A 61 0.11 12.84 -3.83
CA PRO A 61 -0.67 13.10 -2.62
C PRO A 61 -1.26 11.85 -1.94
N LEU A 62 -1.32 10.71 -2.64
CA LEU A 62 -1.75 9.43 -2.11
C LEU A 62 -0.61 8.57 -1.54
N THR A 63 0.63 9.04 -1.56
CA THR A 63 1.81 8.25 -1.14
C THR A 63 2.28 8.63 0.26
N TYR A 64 3.04 7.72 0.88
CA TYR A 64 3.74 8.00 2.14
C TYR A 64 4.57 9.30 2.11
N TYR A 65 5.37 9.53 1.06
CA TYR A 65 6.21 10.74 0.96
C TYR A 65 5.42 12.02 0.65
N GLY A 66 4.29 11.91 -0.05
CA GLY A 66 3.32 13.01 -0.20
C GLY A 66 2.77 13.46 1.14
N LEU A 67 2.38 12.50 1.98
CA LEU A 67 1.94 12.76 3.35
C LEU A 67 3.06 13.41 4.19
N LEU A 68 4.28 12.84 4.21
CA LEU A 68 5.38 13.42 4.98
C LEU A 68 5.69 14.85 4.54
N SER A 69 5.64 15.12 3.23
CA SER A 69 5.87 16.46 2.69
C SER A 69 4.78 17.44 3.12
N SER A 70 3.52 16.99 3.17
CA SER A 70 2.41 17.78 3.72
C SER A 70 2.64 18.15 5.19
N LEU A 71 3.07 17.19 6.02
CA LEU A 71 3.35 17.41 7.44
C LEU A 71 4.48 18.42 7.65
N GLU A 72 5.58 18.31 6.88
CA GLU A 72 6.70 19.24 6.97
C GLU A 72 6.38 20.65 6.45
N LEU A 73 5.54 20.75 5.43
CA LEU A 73 5.07 22.04 4.91
C LEU A 73 4.01 22.69 5.80
N GLY A 74 3.48 21.97 6.81
CA GLY A 74 2.35 22.43 7.62
C GLY A 74 1.06 22.66 6.82
N THR A 75 0.93 22.03 5.66
CA THR A 75 -0.22 22.19 4.75
C THR A 75 -0.99 20.87 4.67
N PRO A 76 -2.27 20.81 5.11
CA PRO A 76 -3.01 19.55 5.13
C PRO A 76 -3.14 18.90 3.75
N ILE A 77 -2.74 17.62 3.62
CA ILE A 77 -2.79 16.88 2.36
C ILE A 77 -4.21 16.76 1.80
N ALA A 78 -5.22 16.82 2.67
CA ALA A 78 -6.64 16.89 2.30
C ALA A 78 -6.96 17.99 1.27
N LYS A 79 -6.22 19.10 1.27
CA LYS A 79 -6.41 20.21 0.29
C LYS A 79 -6.03 19.82 -1.14
N ARG A 80 -5.36 18.69 -1.34
CA ARG A 80 -5.08 18.14 -2.68
C ARG A 80 -6.28 17.42 -3.28
N PHE A 81 -7.34 17.20 -2.51
CA PHE A 81 -8.49 16.42 -2.93
C PHE A 81 -9.71 17.32 -3.10
N SER A 82 -10.33 17.28 -4.28
CA SER A 82 -11.55 18.02 -4.56
C SER A 82 -12.73 17.46 -3.75
N ALA A 83 -13.62 18.34 -3.31
CA ALA A 83 -14.91 17.92 -2.74
C ALA A 83 -15.87 17.42 -3.83
N GLU A 84 -15.67 17.84 -5.08
CA GLU A 84 -16.50 17.48 -6.22
C GLU A 84 -16.45 15.97 -6.49
N VAL A 85 -17.60 15.42 -6.81
CA VAL A 85 -17.70 14.03 -7.26
C VAL A 85 -17.29 14.01 -8.73
N PRO A 86 -16.27 13.23 -9.10
CA PRO A 86 -15.85 13.11 -10.49
C PRO A 86 -16.96 12.48 -11.33
N GLU A 87 -16.98 12.80 -12.62
CA GLU A 87 -17.86 12.16 -13.58
C GLU A 87 -17.56 10.65 -13.65
N VAL A 88 -18.61 9.84 -13.72
CA VAL A 88 -18.53 8.40 -13.92
C VAL A 88 -19.36 8.03 -15.14
N ALA A 89 -18.88 7.05 -15.90
CA ALA A 89 -19.58 6.54 -17.08
C ALA A 89 -20.03 5.11 -16.79
N GLU A 90 -21.34 4.86 -16.79
CA GLU A 90 -21.86 3.51 -16.57
C GLU A 90 -21.60 2.59 -17.77
N ILE A 91 -21.51 3.17 -18.98
CA ILE A 91 -21.26 2.45 -20.22
C ILE A 91 -20.10 3.12 -20.92
N ASP A 92 -19.20 2.30 -21.45
CA ASP A 92 -18.09 2.75 -22.26
C ASP A 92 -18.31 2.35 -23.75
N PRO A 93 -17.92 3.19 -24.72
CA PRO A 93 -18.13 2.91 -26.15
C PRO A 93 -17.51 1.60 -26.64
N TYR A 94 -16.55 1.05 -25.90
CA TYR A 94 -15.80 -0.16 -26.25
C TYR A 94 -16.21 -1.40 -25.43
N VAL A 95 -17.34 -1.33 -24.73
CA VAL A 95 -17.95 -2.47 -24.03
C VAL A 95 -18.57 -3.42 -25.05
N THR A 96 -18.20 -4.70 -24.98
CA THR A 96 -18.81 -5.75 -25.82
C THR A 96 -20.20 -6.13 -25.30
N PRO A 97 -21.07 -6.74 -26.13
CA PRO A 97 -22.38 -7.21 -25.68
C PRO A 97 -22.32 -8.17 -24.48
N VAL A 98 -21.31 -9.03 -24.42
CA VAL A 98 -21.10 -9.95 -23.29
C VAL A 98 -20.76 -9.19 -22.02
N GLU A 99 -19.87 -8.21 -22.09
CA GLU A 99 -19.50 -7.38 -20.94
C GLU A 99 -20.67 -6.51 -20.47
N ALA A 100 -21.52 -6.00 -21.38
CA ALA A 100 -22.73 -5.28 -21.02
C ALA A 100 -23.71 -6.17 -20.22
N ILE A 101 -23.83 -7.45 -20.59
CA ILE A 101 -24.63 -8.43 -19.83
C ILE A 101 -24.01 -8.66 -18.44
N ARG A 102 -22.69 -8.85 -18.37
CA ARG A 102 -21.97 -9.03 -17.09
C ARG A 102 -22.13 -7.84 -16.17
N LEU A 103 -21.95 -6.63 -16.70
CA LEU A 103 -22.12 -5.38 -15.95
C LEU A 103 -23.53 -5.27 -15.38
N ARG A 104 -24.56 -5.48 -16.22
CA ARG A 104 -25.96 -5.43 -15.78
C ARG A 104 -26.27 -6.49 -14.72
N ARG A 105 -25.70 -7.69 -14.85
CA ARG A 105 -25.87 -8.76 -13.85
C ARG A 105 -25.16 -8.39 -12.54
N ALA A 106 -23.93 -7.88 -12.59
CA ALA A 106 -23.21 -7.42 -11.42
C ALA A 106 -23.96 -6.30 -10.67
N GLN A 107 -24.46 -5.28 -11.38
CA GLN A 107 -25.28 -4.21 -10.80
C GLN A 107 -26.51 -4.76 -10.07
N LYS A 108 -27.23 -5.70 -10.68
CA LYS A 108 -28.41 -6.34 -10.06
C LYS A 108 -28.06 -7.18 -8.84
N LEU A 109 -26.93 -7.89 -8.86
CA LEU A 109 -26.47 -8.70 -7.74
C LEU A 109 -26.06 -7.80 -6.56
N ILE A 110 -25.34 -6.71 -6.82
CA ILE A 110 -25.00 -5.71 -5.79
C ILE A 110 -26.26 -5.12 -5.16
N ALA A 111 -27.23 -4.70 -5.98
CA ALA A 111 -28.50 -4.15 -5.50
C ALA A 111 -29.37 -5.16 -4.69
N ALA A 112 -29.05 -6.45 -4.77
CA ALA A 112 -29.70 -7.51 -4.01
C ALA A 112 -28.86 -8.00 -2.82
N ASP A 113 -27.82 -7.27 -2.42
CA ASP A 113 -26.86 -7.61 -1.36
C ASP A 113 -26.07 -8.92 -1.64
N LEU A 114 -25.98 -9.32 -2.92
CA LEU A 114 -25.27 -10.52 -3.39
C LEU A 114 -23.91 -10.16 -4.00
N GLY A 115 -23.17 -9.28 -3.31
CA GLY A 115 -21.88 -8.74 -3.77
C GLY A 115 -20.86 -9.84 -4.13
N GLU A 116 -20.78 -10.91 -3.34
CA GLU A 116 -19.86 -12.03 -3.58
C GLU A 116 -20.04 -12.65 -4.98
N PHE A 117 -21.29 -12.80 -5.43
CA PHE A 117 -21.60 -13.32 -6.76
C PHE A 117 -21.33 -12.27 -7.85
N ALA A 118 -21.56 -10.99 -7.56
CA ALA A 118 -21.24 -9.90 -8.48
C ALA A 118 -19.74 -9.87 -8.82
N THR A 119 -18.88 -10.26 -7.88
CA THR A 119 -17.42 -10.30 -8.11
C THR A 119 -17.02 -11.24 -9.25
N LEU A 120 -17.79 -12.29 -9.52
CA LEU A 120 -17.51 -13.24 -10.60
C LEU A 120 -17.65 -12.58 -11.98
N ASP A 121 -18.58 -11.63 -12.11
CA ASP A 121 -18.73 -10.84 -13.33
C ASP A 121 -17.73 -9.70 -13.41
N LEU A 122 -17.52 -8.99 -12.31
CA LEU A 122 -16.63 -7.83 -12.26
C LEU A 122 -15.16 -8.21 -12.56
N LYS A 123 -14.72 -9.42 -12.19
CA LYS A 123 -13.38 -9.94 -12.52
C LYS A 123 -13.12 -10.07 -14.02
N GLU A 124 -14.18 -10.23 -14.81
CA GLU A 124 -14.09 -10.32 -16.27
C GLU A 124 -14.11 -8.95 -16.95
N LEU A 125 -14.47 -7.88 -16.22
CA LEU A 125 -14.50 -6.50 -16.72
C LEU A 125 -13.14 -5.81 -16.50
N LYS A 126 -12.16 -6.15 -17.35
CA LYS A 126 -10.77 -5.72 -17.19
C LYS A 126 -10.54 -4.29 -17.68
N ALA A 127 -9.58 -3.61 -17.06
CA ALA A 127 -9.01 -2.40 -17.63
C ALA A 127 -8.31 -2.73 -18.96
N ARG A 128 -8.83 -2.16 -20.04
CA ARG A 128 -8.22 -2.19 -21.37
C ARG A 128 -7.73 -0.78 -21.70
N ASP A 129 -6.71 -0.67 -22.55
CA ASP A 129 -6.19 0.63 -23.01
C ASP A 129 -7.29 1.52 -23.61
N SER A 130 -8.31 0.92 -24.23
CA SER A 130 -9.43 1.61 -24.84
C SER A 130 -10.49 2.11 -23.85
N ALA A 131 -10.54 1.58 -22.63
CA ALA A 131 -11.57 1.95 -21.66
C ALA A 131 -11.36 3.39 -21.18
N THR A 132 -12.43 4.16 -21.09
CA THR A 132 -12.42 5.53 -20.53
C THR A 132 -12.13 5.52 -19.03
N ASN A 133 -11.55 6.60 -18.51
CA ASN A 133 -11.19 6.71 -17.10
C ASN A 133 -12.44 6.76 -16.21
N GLU A 134 -13.49 7.42 -16.69
CA GLU A 134 -14.80 7.56 -16.05
C GLU A 134 -15.46 6.18 -15.88
N TYR A 135 -15.31 5.29 -16.86
CA TYR A 135 -15.78 3.91 -16.77
C TYR A 135 -14.94 3.05 -15.85
N LEU A 136 -13.61 3.17 -15.87
CA LEU A 136 -12.76 2.45 -14.91
C LEU A 136 -13.02 2.88 -13.47
N LEU A 137 -13.31 4.17 -13.24
CA LEU A 137 -13.70 4.66 -11.92
C LEU A 137 -15.06 4.09 -11.50
N TYR A 138 -16.01 3.99 -12.43
CA TYR A 138 -17.29 3.34 -12.19
C TYR A 138 -17.13 1.86 -11.81
N LEU A 139 -16.31 1.10 -12.56
CA LEU A 139 -16.00 -0.28 -12.23
C LEU A 139 -15.30 -0.42 -10.88
N ALA A 140 -14.42 0.51 -10.51
CA ALA A 140 -13.77 0.52 -9.20
C ALA A 140 -14.79 0.69 -8.07
N ALA A 141 -15.79 1.55 -8.27
CA ALA A 141 -16.89 1.73 -7.33
C ALA A 141 -17.72 0.44 -7.17
N LEU A 142 -18.13 -0.19 -8.28
CA LEU A 142 -18.87 -1.47 -8.23
C LEU A 142 -18.07 -2.59 -7.55
N ASN A 143 -16.76 -2.68 -7.83
CA ASN A 143 -15.89 -3.64 -7.17
C ASN A 143 -15.82 -3.38 -5.66
N SER A 144 -15.70 -2.12 -5.23
CA SER A 144 -15.70 -1.78 -3.81
C SER A 144 -17.03 -2.08 -3.13
N GLU A 145 -18.16 -1.85 -3.81
CA GLU A 145 -19.51 -2.12 -3.28
C GLU A 145 -19.78 -3.62 -3.17
N ALA A 146 -19.30 -4.41 -4.13
CA ALA A 146 -19.36 -5.87 -4.12
C ALA A 146 -18.41 -6.53 -3.10
N GLY A 147 -17.59 -5.75 -2.38
CA GLY A 147 -16.55 -6.27 -1.47
C GLY A 147 -15.28 -6.76 -2.16
N ASN A 148 -15.16 -6.64 -3.50
CA ASN A 148 -13.95 -6.94 -4.26
C ASN A 148 -12.94 -5.77 -4.24
N HIS A 149 -12.42 -5.45 -3.07
CA HIS A 149 -11.50 -4.33 -2.90
C HIS A 149 -10.16 -4.53 -3.64
N VAL A 150 -9.71 -5.77 -3.83
CA VAL A 150 -8.52 -6.08 -4.66
C VAL A 150 -8.75 -5.62 -6.10
N GLY A 151 -9.91 -5.95 -6.69
CA GLY A 151 -10.29 -5.49 -8.02
C GLY A 151 -10.39 -3.97 -8.11
N ALA A 152 -11.01 -3.34 -7.10
CA ALA A 152 -11.12 -1.89 -7.01
C ALA A 152 -9.74 -1.20 -6.97
N PHE A 153 -8.82 -1.67 -6.13
CA PHE A 153 -7.47 -1.10 -6.04
C PHE A 153 -6.64 -1.31 -7.31
N GLY A 154 -6.84 -2.43 -8.02
CA GLY A 154 -6.25 -2.65 -9.34
C GLY A 154 -6.66 -1.57 -10.35
N LEU A 155 -7.97 -1.29 -10.43
CA LEU A 155 -8.53 -0.26 -11.32
C LEU A 155 -8.08 1.16 -10.91
N LEU A 156 -8.02 1.46 -9.61
CA LEU A 156 -7.51 2.74 -9.12
C LEU A 156 -6.02 2.91 -9.42
N SER A 157 -5.23 1.84 -9.34
CA SER A 157 -3.80 1.89 -9.68
C SER A 157 -3.58 2.18 -11.17
N GLU A 158 -4.41 1.60 -12.03
CA GLU A 158 -4.44 1.90 -13.46
C GLU A 158 -4.78 3.38 -13.72
N LEU A 159 -5.82 3.90 -13.06
CA LEU A 159 -6.20 5.31 -13.18
C LEU A 159 -5.08 6.27 -12.72
N ILE A 160 -4.33 5.91 -11.66
CA ILE A 160 -3.15 6.68 -11.22
C ILE A 160 -2.06 6.64 -12.30
N ALA A 161 -1.83 5.49 -12.93
CA ALA A 161 -0.86 5.34 -14.01
C ALA A 161 -1.20 6.17 -15.24
N ARG A 162 -2.50 6.37 -15.51
CA ARG A 162 -3.01 7.25 -16.57
C ARG A 162 -2.97 8.74 -16.22
N GLY A 163 -2.64 9.10 -14.97
CA GLY A 163 -2.68 10.48 -14.50
C GLY A 163 -4.10 11.05 -14.41
N TYR A 164 -5.10 10.20 -14.15
CA TYR A 164 -6.48 10.66 -14.03
C TYR A 164 -6.72 11.41 -12.71
N GLU A 165 -6.92 12.72 -12.81
CA GLU A 165 -7.08 13.61 -11.65
C GLU A 165 -8.36 13.33 -10.83
N GLY A 166 -9.38 12.69 -11.41
CA GLY A 166 -10.64 12.38 -10.71
C GLY A 166 -10.47 11.49 -9.46
N ILE A 167 -9.36 10.77 -9.34
CA ILE A 167 -9.00 10.00 -8.13
C ILE A 167 -8.70 10.92 -6.94
N TYR A 168 -8.18 12.12 -7.20
CA TYR A 168 -7.88 13.12 -6.18
C TYR A 168 -9.16 13.90 -5.81
N SER A 169 -10.20 13.15 -5.44
CA SER A 169 -11.50 13.64 -4.99
C SER A 169 -11.92 12.95 -3.70
N SER A 170 -12.91 13.51 -3.02
CA SER A 170 -13.54 12.89 -1.85
C SER A 170 -14.12 11.51 -2.19
N PHE A 171 -14.62 11.34 -3.42
CA PHE A 171 -15.10 10.06 -3.95
C PHE A 171 -13.95 9.07 -4.17
N GLY A 172 -12.88 9.47 -4.85
CA GLY A 172 -11.70 8.62 -5.04
C GLY A 172 -11.08 8.18 -3.71
N LEU A 173 -10.98 9.07 -2.72
CA LEU A 173 -10.53 8.73 -1.36
C LEU A 173 -11.44 7.69 -0.68
N LYS A 174 -12.76 7.71 -0.94
CA LYS A 174 -13.66 6.68 -0.42
C LYS A 174 -13.31 5.29 -0.95
N LEU A 175 -12.95 5.20 -2.23
CA LEU A 175 -12.56 3.96 -2.89
C LEU A 175 -11.14 3.52 -2.51
N VAL A 176 -10.18 4.44 -2.35
CA VAL A 176 -8.80 4.11 -1.94
C VAL A 176 -8.74 3.67 -0.48
N PHE A 177 -9.57 4.25 0.40
CA PHE A 177 -9.63 3.95 1.83
C PHE A 177 -11.04 3.52 2.26
N PRO A 178 -11.52 2.33 1.83
CA PRO A 178 -12.83 1.83 2.23
C PRO A 178 -12.81 1.44 3.72
N VAL A 179 -13.94 1.61 4.41
CA VAL A 179 -14.10 1.20 5.81
C VAL A 179 -14.90 -0.09 5.81
N VAL A 180 -14.26 -1.19 6.17
CA VAL A 180 -14.83 -2.54 6.11
C VAL A 180 -14.77 -3.20 7.49
N GLN A 181 -15.63 -4.20 7.71
CA GLN A 181 -15.64 -5.02 8.94
C GLN A 181 -15.67 -4.18 10.24
N GLN A 182 -16.25 -2.99 10.20
CA GLN A 182 -16.12 -1.98 11.26
C GLN A 182 -16.56 -2.53 12.62
N GLU A 183 -17.67 -3.26 12.67
CA GLU A 183 -18.21 -3.81 13.91
C GLU A 183 -17.33 -4.93 14.48
N LEU A 184 -16.80 -5.82 13.63
CA LEU A 184 -15.85 -6.86 14.07
C LEU A 184 -14.53 -6.26 14.57
N ILE A 185 -14.00 -5.24 13.88
CA ILE A 185 -12.79 -4.55 14.30
C ILE A 185 -13.02 -3.85 15.65
N LYS A 186 -14.11 -3.08 15.80
CA LYS A 186 -14.43 -2.40 17.06
C LYS A 186 -14.58 -3.40 18.21
N LYS A 187 -15.38 -4.45 18.02
CA LYS A 187 -15.61 -5.52 19.01
C LYS A 187 -14.30 -6.13 19.49
N ASN A 188 -13.45 -6.57 18.56
CA ASN A 188 -12.22 -7.28 18.89
C ASN A 188 -11.10 -6.34 19.40
N SER A 189 -11.10 -5.06 19.00
CA SER A 189 -10.12 -4.08 19.46
C SER A 189 -10.44 -3.53 20.85
N ALA A 190 -11.72 -3.28 21.14
CA ALA A 190 -12.16 -2.74 22.45
C ALA A 190 -11.82 -3.68 23.61
N ALA A 191 -11.93 -4.99 23.40
CA ALA A 191 -11.64 -5.99 24.43
C ALA A 191 -10.18 -6.02 24.90
N ILE A 192 -9.25 -5.42 24.14
CA ILE A 192 -7.80 -5.47 24.40
C ILE A 192 -7.14 -4.10 24.36
N ASP A 193 -7.93 -3.02 24.39
CA ASP A 193 -7.46 -1.63 24.30
C ASP A 193 -6.50 -1.43 23.11
N LEU A 194 -6.96 -1.84 21.92
CA LEU A 194 -6.27 -1.62 20.65
C LEU A 194 -6.99 -0.52 19.88
N ASP A 195 -6.24 0.36 19.20
CA ASP A 195 -6.85 1.34 18.31
C ASP A 195 -7.47 0.63 17.08
N PRO A 196 -8.79 0.69 16.88
CA PRO A 196 -9.44 0.04 15.73
C PRO A 196 -8.98 0.62 14.38
N ILE A 197 -8.50 1.87 14.35
CA ILE A 197 -7.96 2.49 13.12
C ILE A 197 -6.61 1.87 12.76
N LEU A 198 -5.81 1.48 13.74
CA LEU A 198 -4.55 0.78 13.49
C LEU A 198 -4.81 -0.63 12.93
N ALA A 199 -5.78 -1.34 13.49
CA ALA A 199 -6.20 -2.65 12.99
C ALA A 199 -6.72 -2.56 11.54
N LEU A 200 -7.58 -1.58 11.23
CA LEU A 200 -8.08 -1.34 9.87
C LEU A 200 -6.95 -1.00 8.88
N SER A 201 -6.01 -0.15 9.31
CA SER A 201 -4.84 0.25 8.51
C SER A 201 -3.91 -0.90 8.18
N LEU A 202 -3.68 -1.79 9.15
CA LEU A 202 -2.91 -3.03 8.97
C LEU A 202 -3.65 -3.99 8.03
N MET A 203 -4.95 -4.23 8.27
CA MET A 203 -5.76 -5.13 7.47
C MET A 203 -5.81 -4.72 5.98
N LYS A 204 -5.84 -3.41 5.70
CA LYS A 204 -5.70 -2.89 4.33
C LYS A 204 -4.38 -3.33 3.68
N GLN A 205 -3.29 -3.27 4.44
CA GLN A 205 -1.95 -3.58 3.93
C GLN A 205 -1.73 -5.08 3.77
N GLU A 206 -2.31 -5.90 4.66
CA GLU A 206 -2.14 -7.35 4.64
C GLU A 206 -2.92 -8.03 3.51
N SER A 207 -4.20 -7.73 3.38
CA SER A 207 -5.10 -8.49 2.49
C SER A 207 -5.79 -7.65 1.44
N ALA A 208 -5.63 -6.32 1.47
CA ALA A 208 -6.53 -5.40 0.78
C ALA A 208 -8.02 -5.73 1.06
N PHE A 209 -8.31 -6.24 2.27
CA PHE A 209 -9.63 -6.66 2.73
C PHE A 209 -10.20 -7.94 2.10
N ASP A 210 -9.39 -8.73 1.41
CA ASP A 210 -9.79 -10.07 0.97
C ASP A 210 -9.74 -11.07 2.14
N ALA A 211 -10.91 -11.54 2.57
CA ALA A 211 -11.02 -12.46 3.71
C ALA A 211 -10.57 -13.89 3.39
N ILE A 212 -10.55 -14.27 2.12
CA ILE A 212 -10.25 -15.65 1.69
C ILE A 212 -8.85 -15.80 1.07
N VAL A 213 -8.02 -14.75 1.15
CA VAL A 213 -6.69 -14.74 0.54
C VAL A 213 -5.67 -15.57 1.32
N HIS A 214 -4.86 -16.31 0.58
CA HIS A 214 -3.68 -17.02 1.07
C HIS A 214 -2.41 -16.47 0.45
N SER A 215 -1.37 -16.26 1.25
CA SER A 215 -0.03 -15.98 0.73
C SER A 215 0.65 -17.25 0.20
N SER A 216 1.69 -17.07 -0.61
CA SER A 216 2.60 -18.15 -1.01
C SER A 216 3.32 -18.81 0.17
N SER A 217 3.53 -18.07 1.27
CA SER A 217 4.10 -18.56 2.53
C SER A 217 3.09 -19.22 3.46
N GLY A 218 1.79 -19.22 3.13
CA GLY A 218 0.74 -19.85 3.91
C GLY A 218 0.05 -18.95 4.94
N ALA A 219 0.31 -17.65 4.94
CA ALA A 219 -0.46 -16.66 5.70
C ALA A 219 -1.90 -16.61 5.16
N SER A 220 -2.89 -16.39 6.05
CA SER A 220 -4.30 -16.55 5.71
C SER A 220 -5.17 -15.38 6.19
N GLY A 221 -6.13 -15.00 5.34
CA GLY A 221 -7.24 -14.09 5.65
C GLY A 221 -6.87 -12.62 5.83
N LEU A 222 -7.80 -11.88 6.43
CA LEU A 222 -7.81 -10.41 6.49
C LEU A 222 -6.52 -9.78 7.06
N MET A 223 -5.97 -10.36 8.13
CA MET A 223 -4.77 -9.88 8.82
C MET A 223 -3.54 -10.78 8.56
N GLN A 224 -3.61 -11.62 7.50
CA GLN A 224 -2.54 -12.51 7.01
C GLN A 224 -1.79 -13.23 8.13
N LEU A 225 -2.51 -14.07 8.87
CA LEU A 225 -1.93 -14.84 9.96
C LEU A 225 -1.25 -16.11 9.46
N MET A 226 0.02 -16.30 9.84
CA MET A 226 0.66 -17.60 9.74
C MET A 226 0.00 -18.59 10.71
N PRO A 227 -0.23 -19.85 10.32
CA PRO A 227 -0.88 -20.84 11.20
C PRO A 227 -0.14 -21.07 12.53
N THR A 228 1.19 -20.97 12.54
CA THR A 228 2.01 -21.06 13.75
C THR A 228 1.78 -19.85 14.66
N THR A 229 1.89 -18.63 14.11
CA THR A 229 1.60 -17.38 14.83
C THR A 229 0.20 -17.36 15.43
N ALA A 230 -0.80 -17.87 14.70
CA ALA A 230 -2.17 -17.96 15.18
C ALA A 230 -2.28 -18.85 16.43
N VAL A 231 -1.67 -20.04 16.40
CA VAL A 231 -1.66 -20.98 17.54
C VAL A 231 -0.85 -20.43 18.72
N ASP A 232 0.28 -19.78 18.45
CA ASP A 232 1.11 -19.13 19.50
C ASP A 232 0.44 -17.92 20.14
N THR A 233 -0.51 -17.30 19.44
CA THR A 233 -1.31 -16.18 19.93
C THR A 233 -2.55 -16.67 20.66
N GLU A 234 -3.17 -17.73 20.16
CA GLU A 234 -4.35 -18.35 20.74
C GLU A 234 -4.32 -19.88 20.56
N PRO A 235 -3.85 -20.64 21.56
CA PRO A 235 -3.63 -22.08 21.44
C PRO A 235 -4.88 -22.90 21.06
N THR A 236 -6.07 -22.37 21.35
CA THR A 236 -7.35 -23.04 21.06
C THR A 236 -7.88 -22.77 19.65
N VAL A 237 -7.23 -21.90 18.87
CA VAL A 237 -7.72 -21.55 17.53
C VAL A 237 -7.57 -22.74 16.57
N LYS A 238 -8.62 -23.01 15.80
CA LYS A 238 -8.57 -23.99 14.71
C LYS A 238 -8.02 -23.31 13.46
N ARG A 239 -6.95 -23.86 12.88
CA ARG A 239 -6.33 -23.34 11.63
C ARG A 239 -7.33 -23.22 10.47
N SER A 240 -8.30 -24.12 10.39
CA SER A 240 -9.35 -24.11 9.36
C SER A 240 -10.29 -22.90 9.44
N LEU A 241 -10.28 -22.16 10.55
CA LEU A 241 -11.10 -20.96 10.76
C LEU A 241 -10.33 -19.66 10.49
N LEU A 242 -9.09 -19.71 10.00
CA LEU A 242 -8.32 -18.49 9.73
C LEU A 242 -8.84 -17.68 8.53
N LEU A 243 -9.77 -18.19 7.74
CA LEU A 243 -10.48 -17.43 6.70
C LEU A 243 -11.82 -16.86 7.21
N ASP A 244 -12.29 -17.26 8.39
CA ASP A 244 -13.47 -16.66 9.01
C ASP A 244 -13.12 -15.24 9.50
N PRO A 245 -13.84 -14.18 9.07
CA PRO A 245 -13.50 -12.81 9.40
C PRO A 245 -13.40 -12.51 10.90
N ASP A 246 -14.35 -12.98 11.73
CA ASP A 246 -14.31 -12.71 13.18
C ASP A 246 -13.12 -13.43 13.82
N THR A 247 -12.87 -14.69 13.48
CA THR A 247 -11.71 -15.44 13.97
C THR A 247 -10.38 -14.80 13.56
N ASN A 248 -10.24 -14.42 12.29
CA ASN A 248 -9.01 -13.82 11.78
C ASN A 248 -8.73 -12.46 12.43
N ILE A 249 -9.73 -11.57 12.49
CA ILE A 249 -9.61 -10.25 13.13
C ILE A 249 -9.29 -10.41 14.63
N ARG A 250 -9.98 -11.32 15.32
CA ARG A 250 -9.78 -11.56 16.76
C ARG A 250 -8.38 -12.05 17.08
N VAL A 251 -7.84 -13.00 16.32
CA VAL A 251 -6.47 -13.50 16.54
C VAL A 251 -5.44 -12.47 16.09
N GLY A 252 -5.67 -11.78 14.97
CA GLY A 252 -4.74 -10.79 14.43
C GLY A 252 -4.61 -9.55 15.30
N THR A 253 -5.71 -9.04 15.85
CA THR A 253 -5.70 -7.93 16.80
C THR A 253 -4.98 -8.30 18.10
N LYS A 254 -5.16 -9.53 18.61
CA LYS A 254 -4.37 -10.04 19.75
C LYS A 254 -2.88 -10.10 19.44
N TYR A 255 -2.49 -10.59 18.25
CA TYR A 255 -1.10 -10.66 17.85
C TYR A 255 -0.49 -9.26 17.70
N LEU A 256 -1.21 -8.31 17.09
CA LEU A 256 -0.79 -6.91 17.01
C LEU A 256 -0.61 -6.28 18.40
N LYS A 257 -1.55 -6.50 19.33
CA LYS A 257 -1.42 -6.02 20.72
C LYS A 257 -0.22 -6.65 21.43
N LYS A 258 0.06 -7.94 21.20
CA LYS A 258 1.27 -8.61 21.71
C LYS A 258 2.54 -7.93 21.21
N MET A 259 2.58 -7.52 19.93
CA MET A 259 3.72 -6.77 19.38
C MET A 259 3.82 -5.37 19.96
N LEU A 260 2.71 -4.64 20.11
CA LEU A 260 2.70 -3.33 20.77
C LEU A 260 3.24 -3.42 22.21
N ASN A 261 2.79 -4.41 22.98
CA ASN A 261 3.27 -4.61 24.35
C ASN A 261 4.76 -4.97 24.40
N ARG A 262 5.29 -5.74 23.42
CA ARG A 262 6.71 -6.10 23.35
C ARG A 262 7.62 -4.88 23.14
N TYR A 263 7.15 -3.88 22.40
CA TYR A 263 7.92 -2.69 22.04
C TYR A 263 7.41 -1.43 22.76
N ASP A 264 6.90 -1.57 23.98
CA ASP A 264 6.46 -0.48 24.86
C ASP A 264 5.53 0.55 24.17
N GLY A 265 4.61 0.04 23.33
CA GLY A 265 3.65 0.86 22.58
C GLY A 265 4.22 1.55 21.33
N ASN A 266 5.49 1.34 20.97
CA ASN A 266 6.08 1.88 19.74
C ASN A 266 5.47 1.19 18.51
N VAL A 267 4.52 1.86 17.85
CA VAL A 267 3.77 1.27 16.73
C VAL A 267 4.67 0.93 15.55
N ALA A 268 5.66 1.75 15.20
CA ALA A 268 6.54 1.45 14.06
C ALA A 268 7.34 0.16 14.26
N MET A 269 7.86 -0.08 15.49
CA MET A 269 8.54 -1.33 15.82
C MET A 269 7.58 -2.52 15.87
N ALA A 270 6.38 -2.32 16.42
CA ALA A 270 5.36 -3.37 16.48
C ALA A 270 4.90 -3.82 15.09
N LEU A 271 4.65 -2.89 14.16
CA LEU A 271 4.31 -3.19 12.77
C LEU A 271 5.47 -3.90 12.06
N ALA A 272 6.70 -3.43 12.27
CA ALA A 272 7.88 -4.08 11.72
C ALA A 272 8.02 -5.52 12.23
N ALA A 273 7.74 -5.77 13.50
CA ALA A 273 7.79 -7.10 14.10
C ALA A 273 6.62 -7.99 13.68
N TYR A 274 5.45 -7.41 13.42
CA TYR A 274 4.30 -8.13 12.87
C TYR A 274 4.67 -8.77 11.52
N ASN A 275 5.33 -7.99 10.64
CA ASN A 275 5.71 -8.42 9.30
C ASN A 275 7.03 -9.22 9.24
N ALA A 276 8.10 -8.74 9.88
CA ALA A 276 9.45 -9.35 9.81
C ALA A 276 9.76 -10.33 10.95
N GLY A 277 8.85 -10.46 11.92
CA GLY A 277 9.05 -11.19 13.16
C GLY A 277 9.83 -10.38 14.22
N PRO A 278 9.55 -10.59 15.51
CA PRO A 278 10.16 -9.84 16.60
C PRO A 278 11.68 -10.01 16.68
N GLY A 279 12.20 -11.19 16.34
CA GLY A 279 13.65 -11.45 16.37
C GLY A 279 14.47 -10.56 15.42
N ALA A 280 13.89 -10.17 14.27
CA ALA A 280 14.51 -9.24 13.34
C ALA A 280 14.57 -7.83 13.94
N VAL A 281 13.47 -7.36 14.52
CA VAL A 281 13.39 -6.04 15.16
C VAL A 281 14.32 -5.97 16.38
N ASP A 282 14.37 -7.00 17.21
CA ASP A 282 15.28 -7.06 18.36
C ASP A 282 16.75 -6.94 17.92
N ARG A 283 17.12 -7.57 16.79
CA ARG A 283 18.45 -7.42 16.20
C ARG A 283 18.70 -5.97 15.77
N TRP A 284 17.75 -5.32 15.10
CA TRP A 284 17.87 -3.93 14.69
C TRP A 284 18.00 -2.97 15.88
N ILE A 285 17.31 -3.25 16.98
CA ILE A 285 17.46 -2.50 18.23
C ILE A 285 18.89 -2.63 18.78
N ARG A 286 19.44 -3.86 18.82
CA ARG A 286 20.84 -4.10 19.24
C ARG A 286 21.87 -3.41 18.35
N GLU A 287 21.59 -3.30 17.05
CA GLU A 287 22.40 -2.54 16.09
C GLU A 287 22.26 -1.02 16.23
N GLY A 288 21.46 -0.54 17.20
CA GLY A 288 21.30 0.87 17.51
C GLY A 288 20.28 1.61 16.66
N LYS A 289 19.51 0.92 15.79
CA LYS A 289 18.50 1.57 14.94
C LYS A 289 17.37 2.22 15.74
N ALA A 290 17.11 1.73 16.96
CA ALA A 290 16.17 2.35 17.90
C ALA A 290 16.57 3.78 18.32
N LYS A 291 17.86 4.15 18.22
CA LYS A 291 18.35 5.50 18.58
C LYS A 291 18.01 6.56 17.52
N LEU A 292 17.52 6.13 16.36
CA LEU A 292 17.13 7.02 15.26
C LEU A 292 15.78 7.71 15.57
N GLY A 293 15.45 8.74 14.81
CA GLY A 293 14.08 9.24 14.73
C GLY A 293 13.18 8.25 13.97
N LEU A 294 11.86 8.40 14.07
CA LEU A 294 10.87 7.55 13.38
C LEU A 294 11.20 7.31 11.91
N LEU A 295 11.44 8.40 11.17
CA LEU A 295 11.61 8.36 9.73
C LEU A 295 12.94 7.70 9.35
N GLU A 296 14.00 8.02 10.08
CA GLU A 296 15.30 7.39 9.91
C GLU A 296 15.28 5.90 10.29
N PHE A 297 14.52 5.51 11.34
CA PHE A 297 14.32 4.12 11.69
C PHE A 297 13.64 3.35 10.56
N ILE A 298 12.49 3.85 10.07
CA ILE A 298 11.76 3.21 8.97
C ILE A 298 12.70 3.01 7.78
N GLU A 299 13.43 4.04 7.38
CA GLU A 299 14.40 3.94 6.29
C GLU A 299 15.53 2.95 6.53
N ALA A 300 15.99 2.84 7.77
CA ALA A 300 17.06 1.94 8.16
C ALA A 300 16.61 0.48 8.29
N ILE A 301 15.31 0.17 8.25
CA ILE A 301 14.80 -1.21 8.18
C ILE A 301 15.46 -1.90 6.98
N PRO A 302 16.25 -2.99 7.14
CA PRO A 302 16.97 -3.62 6.04
C PRO A 302 16.06 -4.29 5.00
N PHE A 303 14.96 -4.89 5.46
CA PHE A 303 14.00 -5.55 4.59
C PHE A 303 13.17 -4.50 3.85
N LYS A 304 13.32 -4.45 2.51
CA LYS A 304 12.63 -3.49 1.66
C LYS A 304 11.12 -3.52 1.91
N GLU A 305 10.57 -4.72 1.94
CA GLU A 305 9.16 -4.95 2.12
C GLU A 305 8.65 -4.49 3.48
N THR A 306 9.34 -4.82 4.58
CA THR A 306 8.97 -4.34 5.90
C THR A 306 9.07 -2.81 6.01
N ARG A 307 10.05 -2.18 5.34
CA ARG A 307 10.16 -0.72 5.26
C ARG A 307 8.93 -0.11 4.59
N GLU A 308 8.54 -0.64 3.43
CA GLU A 308 7.38 -0.18 2.67
C GLU A 308 6.09 -0.43 3.47
N TYR A 309 5.94 -1.61 4.05
CA TYR A 309 4.83 -2.01 4.91
C TYR A 309 4.57 -1.01 6.06
N VAL A 310 5.61 -0.65 6.84
CA VAL A 310 5.45 0.30 7.95
C VAL A 310 5.06 1.69 7.46
N GLY A 311 5.67 2.17 6.36
CA GLY A 311 5.33 3.45 5.75
C GLY A 311 3.90 3.49 5.22
N SER A 312 3.47 2.44 4.53
CA SER A 312 2.11 2.31 3.98
C SER A 312 1.06 2.26 5.09
N ILE A 313 1.30 1.55 6.19
CA ILE A 313 0.35 1.50 7.32
C ILE A 313 0.27 2.85 8.04
N LEU A 314 1.39 3.57 8.21
CA LEU A 314 1.36 4.93 8.75
C LEU A 314 0.51 5.85 7.86
N ARG A 315 0.69 5.77 6.55
CA ARG A 315 -0.13 6.50 5.57
C ARG A 315 -1.62 6.10 5.66
N ASN A 316 -1.92 4.81 5.71
CA ASN A 316 -3.30 4.31 5.84
C ASN A 316 -3.92 4.83 7.15
N TYR A 317 -3.17 4.78 8.25
CA TYR A 317 -3.59 5.26 9.55
C TYR A 317 -3.94 6.74 9.53
N TYR A 318 -3.14 7.55 8.82
CA TYR A 318 -3.48 8.97 8.60
C TYR A 318 -4.84 9.12 7.94
N TRP A 319 -5.04 8.47 6.79
CA TRP A 319 -6.26 8.63 6.00
C TRP A 319 -7.51 8.10 6.70
N TYR A 320 -7.40 6.96 7.40
CA TYR A 320 -8.50 6.45 8.20
C TYR A 320 -8.78 7.31 9.42
N THR A 321 -7.77 7.90 10.07
CA THR A 321 -7.98 8.85 11.17
C THR A 321 -8.71 10.09 10.69
N GLN A 322 -8.29 10.67 9.57
CA GLN A 322 -8.98 11.81 8.98
C GLN A 322 -10.43 11.45 8.61
N LYS A 323 -10.65 10.28 7.99
CA LYS A 323 -11.98 9.84 7.56
C LYS A 323 -12.93 9.53 8.71
N ILE A 324 -12.44 8.91 9.78
CA ILE A 324 -13.27 8.41 10.90
C ILE A 324 -13.42 9.46 12.01
N LYS A 325 -12.35 10.22 12.31
CA LYS A 325 -12.32 11.20 13.40
C LYS A 325 -12.40 12.65 12.94
N GLY A 326 -12.21 12.94 11.65
CA GLY A 326 -12.17 14.30 11.14
C GLY A 326 -10.88 15.08 11.48
N GLU A 327 -9.88 14.42 12.07
CA GLU A 327 -8.60 15.04 12.42
C GLU A 327 -7.78 15.34 11.16
N THR A 328 -7.38 16.60 10.96
CA THR A 328 -6.65 17.05 9.76
C THR A 328 -5.17 16.70 9.79
N ILE A 329 -4.58 16.59 10.98
CA ILE A 329 -3.21 16.14 11.22
C ILE A 329 -3.27 15.19 12.43
N PRO A 330 -3.24 13.87 12.22
CA PRO A 330 -3.31 12.90 13.29
C PRO A 330 -2.00 12.92 14.08
N ASP A 331 -2.11 12.72 15.38
CA ASP A 331 -0.95 12.61 16.25
C ASP A 331 -0.18 11.31 15.96
N LEU A 332 0.97 11.46 15.30
CA LEU A 332 1.91 10.39 14.99
C LEU A 332 2.90 10.12 16.14
N SER A 333 2.80 10.79 17.29
CA SER A 333 3.66 10.56 18.45
C SER A 333 3.67 9.09 18.88
N ARG A 334 2.52 8.42 18.80
CA ARG A 334 2.38 6.98 19.07
C ARG A 334 3.18 6.08 18.12
N PHE A 335 3.44 6.55 16.88
CA PHE A 335 4.29 5.81 15.95
C PHE A 335 5.74 5.76 16.39
N TRP A 336 6.16 6.67 17.27
CA TRP A 336 7.51 6.71 17.78
C TRP A 336 7.57 7.14 19.24
N VAL A 337 7.50 6.15 20.12
CA VAL A 337 7.84 6.33 21.54
C VAL A 337 9.36 6.25 21.67
N ASN A 338 9.98 7.30 22.22
CA ASN A 338 11.44 7.39 22.34
C ASN A 338 11.98 6.24 23.19
N PRO A 339 12.80 5.32 22.63
CA PRO A 339 13.16 4.07 23.29
C PRO A 339 14.29 4.22 24.31
N LYS A 340 14.49 5.41 24.91
CA LYS A 340 15.57 5.69 25.87
C LYS A 340 15.64 4.69 27.03
N ASN A 341 14.53 4.01 27.33
CA ASN A 341 14.42 3.01 28.39
C ASN A 341 13.89 1.63 27.92
N MET A 342 13.79 1.37 26.61
CA MET A 342 13.28 0.09 26.10
C MET A 342 14.30 -1.02 26.41
N SER A 343 13.97 -1.92 27.33
CA SER A 343 14.77 -3.13 27.55
C SER A 343 14.55 -4.08 26.38
N VAL A 344 15.62 -4.48 25.67
CA VAL A 344 15.53 -5.60 24.72
C VAL A 344 15.10 -6.83 25.51
N PRO A 345 13.92 -7.42 25.26
CA PRO A 345 13.54 -8.65 25.95
C PRO A 345 14.62 -9.70 25.65
N SER A 346 15.06 -10.47 26.66
CA SER A 346 15.99 -11.57 26.39
C SER A 346 15.39 -12.44 25.29
N ALA A 347 16.16 -12.72 24.25
CA ALA A 347 15.68 -13.54 23.14
C ALA A 347 15.05 -14.82 23.70
N PRO A 348 13.83 -15.20 23.30
CA PRO A 348 13.43 -16.58 23.49
C PRO A 348 14.50 -17.44 22.79
N ALA A 349 14.81 -18.61 23.37
CA ALA A 349 15.55 -19.64 22.63
C ALA A 349 14.94 -19.79 21.23
N PRO A 350 15.74 -20.11 20.18
CA PRO A 350 15.19 -20.25 18.85
C PRO A 350 14.12 -21.36 18.87
N GLY A 351 12.86 -20.96 18.98
CA GLY A 351 11.75 -21.76 18.51
C GLY A 351 11.98 -22.01 17.02
N PRO A 352 11.48 -23.13 16.48
CA PRO A 352 11.78 -23.53 15.11
C PRO A 352 11.60 -22.32 14.22
N SER A 353 12.69 -21.92 13.56
CA SER A 353 12.74 -20.79 12.66
C SER A 353 11.47 -20.79 11.83
N ALA A 354 10.57 -19.86 12.11
CA ALA A 354 9.69 -19.42 11.05
C ALA A 354 10.69 -18.91 10.01
N GLU A 355 10.83 -19.64 8.90
CA GLU A 355 11.44 -19.09 7.71
C GLU A 355 10.93 -17.66 7.57
N PRO A 356 11.79 -16.68 7.24
CA PRO A 356 11.30 -15.34 6.95
C PRO A 356 10.12 -15.53 6.02
N ALA A 357 8.92 -15.19 6.48
CA ALA A 357 7.76 -15.24 5.62
C ALA A 357 8.17 -14.35 4.46
N THR A 358 8.40 -14.94 3.29
CA THR A 358 8.23 -14.21 2.04
C THR A 358 6.78 -13.80 2.12
N PRO A 359 6.48 -12.52 2.38
CA PRO A 359 5.11 -12.12 2.45
C PRO A 359 4.53 -12.44 1.07
N GLY A 360 3.27 -12.88 1.07
CA GLY A 360 2.55 -12.94 -0.19
C GLY A 360 2.70 -11.58 -0.84
N VAL A 361 2.87 -11.55 -2.16
CA VAL A 361 2.83 -10.29 -2.92
C VAL A 361 1.65 -9.49 -2.36
N PRO A 362 1.87 -8.32 -1.73
CA PRO A 362 0.77 -7.53 -1.23
C PRO A 362 -0.22 -7.35 -2.38
N ALA A 363 -1.51 -7.58 -2.14
CA ALA A 363 -2.53 -7.27 -3.13
C ALA A 363 -2.24 -5.86 -3.67
N PRO A 364 -2.37 -5.61 -4.99
CA PRO A 364 -1.96 -4.33 -5.59
C PRO A 364 -2.62 -3.17 -4.84
N VAL A 365 -1.87 -2.55 -3.94
CA VAL A 365 -2.25 -1.33 -3.25
C VAL A 365 -1.83 -0.19 -4.16
N ALA A 366 -2.64 0.86 -4.25
CA ALA A 366 -2.25 2.13 -4.87
C ALA A 366 -0.78 2.43 -4.50
N PRO A 367 0.13 2.42 -5.47
CA PRO A 367 1.50 2.08 -5.16
C PRO A 367 2.15 3.26 -4.42
N ASP A 368 2.81 2.98 -3.29
CA ASP A 368 3.71 3.96 -2.65
C ASP A 368 4.90 4.31 -3.55
N THR A 369 5.07 3.54 -4.62
CA THR A 369 5.94 3.78 -5.75
C THR A 369 5.14 4.28 -6.95
N ALA A 370 5.29 5.54 -7.31
CA ALA A 370 4.55 6.06 -8.45
C ALA A 370 4.90 5.30 -9.75
N PRO A 371 3.90 4.99 -10.59
CA PRO A 371 4.06 4.10 -11.75
C PRO A 371 5.15 4.62 -12.70
N GLU A 372 5.84 3.67 -13.34
CA GLU A 372 6.80 3.96 -14.39
C GLU A 372 6.02 4.45 -15.61
N ILE A 373 6.16 5.74 -15.94
CA ILE A 373 5.55 6.30 -17.16
C ILE A 373 6.33 5.74 -18.35
N GLN A 374 5.84 4.64 -18.93
CA GLN A 374 6.21 4.24 -20.28
C GLN A 374 5.64 5.32 -21.21
N GLY A 375 6.51 6.03 -21.91
CA GLY A 375 6.08 7.02 -22.91
C GLY A 375 5.25 6.34 -24.01
N PRO A 376 4.40 7.09 -24.74
CA PRO A 376 3.65 6.53 -25.85
C PRO A 376 4.62 5.84 -26.82
N ARG A 377 4.37 4.56 -27.13
CA ARG A 377 5.05 3.90 -28.25
C ARG A 377 4.77 4.74 -29.50
N PRO A 378 5.79 5.09 -30.31
CA PRO A 378 5.54 5.77 -31.56
C PRO A 378 4.59 4.90 -32.40
N ARG A 379 3.49 5.50 -32.87
CA ARG A 379 2.61 4.86 -33.84
C ARG A 379 3.45 4.46 -35.04
N ALA A 380 3.55 3.17 -35.34
CA ALA A 380 4.09 2.72 -36.60
C ALA A 380 3.13 3.21 -37.70
N ASN A 381 3.63 4.05 -38.61
CA ASN A 381 2.91 4.40 -39.83
C ASN A 381 2.70 3.12 -40.66
N PRO A 382 1.50 2.86 -41.18
CA PRO A 382 1.25 1.75 -42.07
C PRO A 382 1.69 2.14 -43.48
N SER A 383 2.99 2.17 -43.72
CA SER A 383 3.57 2.22 -45.07
C SER A 383 5.02 1.78 -44.94
N ASP A 384 5.24 0.47 -45.01
CA ASP A 384 6.40 -0.16 -45.62
C ASP A 384 6.31 -1.68 -45.38
N SER A 385 5.73 -2.38 -46.35
CA SER A 385 5.84 -3.84 -46.46
C SER A 385 7.13 -4.16 -47.23
N PRO A 386 8.07 -4.95 -46.69
CA PRO A 386 9.13 -5.50 -47.50
C PRO A 386 8.69 -6.84 -48.09
N THR A 387 8.60 -6.85 -49.41
CA THR A 387 8.53 -8.00 -50.31
C THR A 387 9.61 -9.03 -49.94
N THR A 388 9.23 -10.26 -49.61
CA THR A 388 10.15 -11.39 -49.56
C THR A 388 9.85 -12.31 -50.73
N GLN A 389 10.79 -12.34 -51.67
CA GLN A 389 10.81 -13.25 -52.81
C GLN A 389 11.10 -14.67 -52.32
N SER A 390 10.24 -15.59 -52.76
CA SER A 390 10.40 -17.03 -52.64
C SER A 390 11.44 -17.53 -53.64
N THR A 391 12.46 -18.23 -53.17
CA THR A 391 13.33 -19.07 -53.99
C THR A 391 13.19 -20.52 -53.54
N VAL A 392 12.60 -21.31 -54.42
CA VAL A 392 12.55 -22.78 -54.36
C VAL A 392 13.82 -23.34 -55.00
N PRO A 393 14.37 -24.45 -54.48
CA PRO A 393 15.07 -25.41 -55.33
C PRO A 393 14.31 -26.73 -55.42
N SER A 394 14.15 -27.17 -56.67
CA SER A 394 13.61 -28.46 -57.10
C SER A 394 14.73 -29.49 -57.21
N ALA A 395 14.48 -30.70 -56.71
CA ALA A 395 14.97 -32.02 -57.14
C ALA A 395 14.53 -33.01 -56.05
N GLY A 396 13.88 -34.16 -56.28
CA GLY A 396 13.75 -35.03 -57.45
C GLY A 396 13.87 -36.48 -56.95
N GLN A 397 13.21 -37.42 -57.64
CA GLN A 397 13.13 -38.89 -57.41
C GLN A 397 11.98 -39.32 -56.48
N GLU A 398 11.09 -40.24 -56.84
CA GLU A 398 10.85 -41.04 -58.05
C GLU A 398 9.34 -41.37 -58.11
#